data_AF-A0A9E6UI70-F1
#
_entry.id   AF-A0A9E6UI70-F1
#
_cell.length_a   1.000
_cell.length_b   1.000
_cell.length_c   1.000
_cell.angle_alpha   90.00
_cell.angle_beta   90.00
_cell.angle_gamma   90.00
#
_symmetry.space_group_name_H-M   'P 1'
#
loop_
_entity.id
_entity.type
_entity.pdbx_description
1 polymer ?
#
loop_
_entity_poly.entity_id
_entity_poly.type
_entity_poly.pdbx_seq_one_letter_code
_entity_poly.pdbx_strand_id
1 'polypeptide(L)'
;MPMSRRSPRLAGRFCSPFVRSAGNAAARSWSGRSGRCTPIGPHATIFRRPDDLRTGVREVVNSFVKPWGAQGFQVIDPSVLDLLNAVARNAPDNAVDLIAGAASFHQIDQVWTLAKADQGGAIISALRREAGRIAPTIGRLAKARRRVASDSGGVGYYGPTYERRLATIIEMVQRLEAPAIAELIAPAFERLLEEWRTERPQINDAVEWIRAIDGAPPLMMTNVDGIRGAVLDAVLEEARTGCRADELRELLGVVDTEQARREVAVARESFARYQQDHFLQDLSECRSREQFSGLIEDLELFRDQLDVDVRAMIERVEEANAEFAEQEDTYADHMHDEWQERYRDERAGDRSIADMFGSLRGNRS
;
A
#
# COMPACT_ATOMS: atom_id res chain seq x y z
N MET A 1 -21.71 -7.59 56.13
CA MET A 1 -20.92 -6.85 57.13
C MET A 1 -19.87 -7.79 57.70
N PRO A 2 -18.64 -7.33 57.99
CA PRO A 2 -17.75 -6.64 57.06
C PRO A 2 -16.30 -7.18 57.15
N MET A 3 -15.46 -6.84 56.17
CA MET A 3 -14.13 -6.17 56.32
C MET A 3 -13.08 -7.04 55.63
N SER A 4 -12.04 -6.53 54.98
CA SER A 4 -11.61 -5.17 54.69
C SER A 4 -10.38 -5.29 53.78
N ARG A 5 -10.37 -4.46 52.73
CA ARG A 5 -9.25 -3.71 52.15
C ARG A 5 -7.82 -4.09 52.57
N ARG A 6 -6.91 -4.12 51.58
CA ARG A 6 -5.75 -3.21 51.53
C ARG A 6 -5.09 -3.19 50.15
N SER A 7 -5.24 -2.05 49.47
CA SER A 7 -4.20 -1.48 48.61
C SER A 7 -3.27 -0.60 49.45
N PRO A 8 -2.02 -0.39 48.99
CA PRO A 8 -1.43 0.96 48.95
C PRO A 8 -0.81 1.22 47.54
N ARG A 9 -1.13 2.31 46.84
CA ARG A 9 -0.60 3.70 46.92
C ARG A 9 0.91 3.86 46.62
N LEU A 10 1.17 4.38 45.41
CA LEU A 10 1.90 5.61 45.04
C LEU A 10 3.29 5.93 45.66
N ALA A 11 4.29 6.02 44.78
CA ALA A 11 5.30 7.09 44.65
C ALA A 11 6.11 6.78 43.36
N GLY A 12 6.44 7.65 42.41
CA GLY A 12 6.61 9.10 42.43
C GLY A 12 8.10 9.44 42.34
N ARG A 13 8.52 9.96 41.16
CA ARG A 13 9.60 10.95 40.90
C ARG A 13 10.91 10.53 40.18
N PHE A 14 11.16 11.32 39.11
CA PHE A 14 12.33 12.17 38.82
C PHE A 14 13.36 11.79 37.72
N CYS A 15 13.54 12.80 36.86
CA CYS A 15 14.77 13.33 36.24
C CYS A 15 15.36 12.69 34.97
N SER A 16 15.23 13.44 33.87
CA SER A 16 16.26 13.61 32.83
C SER A 16 17.59 14.13 33.40
N PRO A 17 18.70 13.88 32.67
CA PRO A 17 19.53 14.99 32.15
C PRO A 17 19.89 14.78 30.66
N PHE A 18 19.89 15.83 29.83
CA PHE A 18 21.07 16.62 29.37
C PHE A 18 21.98 15.85 28.38
N VAL A 19 22.23 16.33 27.15
CA VAL A 19 23.34 17.23 26.72
C VAL A 19 23.09 17.54 25.21
N ARG A 20 22.74 18.75 24.73
CA ARG A 20 23.54 19.94 24.31
C ARG A 20 24.84 19.70 23.50
N SER A 21 24.95 20.33 22.32
CA SER A 21 26.16 20.84 21.61
C SER A 21 26.09 20.46 20.11
N ALA A 22 26.32 21.29 19.09
CA ALA A 22 26.95 22.61 18.99
C ALA A 22 26.37 23.36 17.78
N GLY A 23 26.37 24.70 17.86
CA GLY A 23 26.35 25.59 16.71
C GLY A 23 27.74 26.16 16.44
N ASN A 24 27.99 26.55 15.19
CA ASN A 24 28.75 27.73 14.74
C ASN A 24 29.01 27.57 13.24
N ALA A 25 28.43 28.43 12.40
CA ALA A 25 28.96 29.74 12.03
C ALA A 25 30.23 29.65 11.16
N ALA A 26 30.06 29.80 9.85
CA ALA A 26 31.12 30.23 8.94
C ALA A 26 30.50 31.04 7.78
N ALA A 27 30.33 32.33 8.04
CA ALA A 27 30.24 33.35 7.01
C ALA A 27 31.63 33.98 6.86
N ARG A 28 32.23 33.93 5.66
CA ARG A 28 32.97 35.05 5.06
C ARG A 28 33.55 34.70 3.69
N SER A 29 33.25 35.62 2.76
CA SER A 29 34.01 36.08 1.60
C SER A 29 34.39 35.05 0.53
N TRP A 30 33.94 35.31 -0.71
CA TRP A 30 34.85 35.57 -1.82
C TRP A 30 34.17 36.51 -2.82
N SER A 31 34.91 37.56 -3.19
CA SER A 31 34.54 38.63 -4.09
C SER A 31 34.78 38.25 -5.55
N GLY A 32 33.87 38.67 -6.44
CA GLY A 32 34.21 39.17 -7.76
C GLY A 32 34.47 38.14 -8.86
N ARG A 33 33.44 37.86 -9.64
CA ARG A 33 33.59 37.77 -11.10
C ARG A 33 32.28 38.12 -11.80
N SER A 34 32.36 39.19 -12.59
CA SER A 34 31.33 39.71 -13.47
C SER A 34 30.96 38.67 -14.53
N GLY A 35 29.76 38.10 -14.43
CA GLY A 35 29.09 37.35 -15.48
C GLY A 35 27.78 38.06 -15.81
N ARG A 36 27.59 38.44 -17.06
CA ARG A 36 26.44 39.21 -17.56
C ARG A 36 25.16 38.36 -17.41
N CYS A 37 24.19 38.84 -16.64
CA CYS A 37 22.83 38.33 -16.68
C CYS A 37 22.08 39.00 -17.84
N THR A 38 21.78 38.22 -18.88
CA THR A 38 20.69 38.52 -19.81
C THR A 38 19.35 38.48 -19.08
N PRO A 39 18.42 39.42 -19.32
CA PRO A 39 17.12 39.39 -18.68
C PRO A 39 16.25 38.32 -19.33
N ILE A 40 15.84 37.32 -18.53
CA ILE A 40 14.71 36.45 -18.87
C ILE A 40 13.44 37.30 -18.71
N GLY A 41 12.62 37.33 -19.76
CA GLY A 41 11.39 38.11 -19.88
C GLY A 41 10.30 37.75 -18.86
N PRO A 42 9.18 38.50 -18.90
CA PRO A 42 8.34 38.76 -17.74
C PRO A 42 7.38 37.61 -17.39
N HIS A 43 7.24 37.41 -16.08
CA HIS A 43 6.02 37.05 -15.36
C HIS A 43 5.22 35.84 -15.84
N ALA A 44 5.27 34.78 -15.01
CA ALA A 44 4.20 33.79 -14.90
C ALA A 44 2.85 34.51 -14.69
N THR A 45 2.02 34.50 -15.72
CA THR A 45 0.67 35.03 -15.67
C THR A 45 -0.21 34.08 -14.87
N ILE A 46 -0.75 34.57 -13.76
CA ILE A 46 -1.85 33.96 -13.03
C ILE A 46 -3.00 33.71 -14.02
N PHE A 47 -3.50 32.47 -14.10
CA PHE A 47 -4.62 32.07 -14.95
C PHE A 47 -5.85 32.95 -14.66
N ARG A 48 -6.34 33.72 -15.64
CA ARG A 48 -7.44 34.69 -15.44
C ARG A 48 -8.69 34.41 -16.28
N ARG A 49 -8.69 33.43 -17.20
CA ARG A 49 -9.86 33.11 -18.03
C ARG A 49 -10.17 31.60 -18.08
N PRO A 50 -11.45 31.20 -18.18
CA PRO A 50 -11.86 29.79 -18.29
C PRO A 50 -11.24 29.05 -19.49
N ASP A 51 -10.95 29.77 -20.59
CA ASP A 51 -10.34 29.20 -21.80
C ASP A 51 -8.85 28.86 -21.61
N ASP A 52 -8.15 29.57 -20.70
CA ASP A 52 -6.75 29.30 -20.35
C ASP A 52 -6.62 28.03 -19.52
N LEU A 53 -7.61 27.74 -18.65
CA LEU A 53 -7.67 26.49 -17.90
C LEU A 53 -7.92 25.29 -18.83
N ARG A 54 -8.83 25.42 -19.80
CA ARG A 54 -9.10 24.36 -20.78
C ARG A 54 -7.91 24.10 -21.69
N THR A 55 -7.18 25.14 -22.08
CA THR A 55 -5.98 25.02 -22.90
C THR A 55 -4.82 24.42 -22.11
N GLY A 56 -4.58 24.89 -20.87
CA GLY A 56 -3.57 24.31 -19.98
C GLY A 56 -3.85 22.86 -19.60
N VAL A 57 -5.12 22.50 -19.34
CA VAL A 57 -5.51 21.09 -19.11
C VAL A 57 -5.29 20.26 -20.38
N ARG A 58 -5.53 20.80 -21.58
CA ARG A 58 -5.34 20.08 -22.85
C ARG A 58 -3.87 19.89 -23.23
N GLU A 59 -2.96 20.74 -22.74
CA GLU A 59 -1.51 20.56 -22.90
C GLU A 59 -0.92 19.55 -21.90
N VAL A 60 -1.51 19.45 -20.70
CA VAL A 60 -1.14 18.44 -19.69
C VAL A 60 -1.69 17.05 -20.04
N VAL A 61 -2.90 17.02 -20.60
CA VAL A 61 -3.58 15.79 -21.05
C VAL A 61 -2.91 15.30 -22.35
N ASN A 62 -2.32 14.11 -22.29
CA ASN A 62 -1.41 13.42 -23.24
C ASN A 62 0.10 13.58 -22.97
N SER A 63 0.54 14.64 -22.30
CA SER A 63 1.97 14.82 -21.94
C SER A 63 2.29 14.12 -20.61
N PHE A 64 1.34 14.18 -19.66
CA PHE A 64 1.53 13.76 -18.28
C PHE A 64 0.38 12.88 -17.76
N VAL A 65 -0.79 12.98 -18.38
CA VAL A 65 -2.01 12.29 -17.97
C VAL A 65 -2.77 11.84 -19.21
N LYS A 66 -3.04 10.55 -19.36
CA LYS A 66 -3.84 9.97 -20.45
C LYS A 66 -5.27 9.75 -19.97
N PRO A 67 -6.32 10.13 -20.72
CA PRO A 67 -7.69 9.74 -20.38
C PRO A 67 -7.81 8.21 -20.35
N TRP A 68 -8.37 7.65 -19.28
CA TRP A 68 -8.67 6.22 -19.15
C TRP A 68 -10.18 6.03 -19.00
N GLY A 69 -10.82 5.57 -20.07
CA GLY A 69 -12.27 5.41 -20.13
C GLY A 69 -13.04 6.72 -20.02
N ALA A 70 -14.32 6.64 -19.65
CA ALA A 70 -15.24 7.78 -19.59
C ALA A 70 -15.12 8.64 -18.32
N GLN A 71 -14.38 8.19 -17.30
CA GLN A 71 -14.34 8.84 -15.98
C GLN A 71 -12.94 8.87 -15.32
N GLY A 72 -11.90 8.39 -15.99
CA GLY A 72 -10.58 8.22 -15.41
C GLY A 72 -9.48 8.96 -16.16
N PHE A 73 -8.39 9.18 -15.44
CA PHE A 73 -7.15 9.74 -15.94
C PHE A 73 -6.01 8.86 -15.44
N GLN A 74 -5.21 8.29 -16.36
CA GLN A 74 -3.99 7.54 -16.07
C GLN A 74 -2.82 8.51 -16.06
N VAL A 75 -2.12 8.66 -14.94
CA VAL A 75 -0.92 9.49 -14.85
C VAL A 75 0.25 8.75 -15.49
N ILE A 76 0.93 9.38 -16.45
CA ILE A 76 2.01 8.81 -17.26
C ILE A 76 3.38 9.04 -16.60
N ASP A 77 3.51 10.08 -15.77
CA ASP A 77 4.78 10.47 -15.14
C ASP A 77 4.66 10.56 -13.59
N PRO A 78 5.50 9.82 -12.83
CA PRO A 78 5.54 9.89 -11.36
C PRO A 78 5.73 11.30 -10.78
N SER A 79 6.41 12.21 -11.49
CA SER A 79 6.67 13.58 -11.03
C SER A 79 5.39 14.43 -10.85
N VAL A 80 4.30 14.04 -11.52
CA VAL A 80 2.99 14.71 -11.40
C VAL A 80 2.32 14.33 -10.08
N LEU A 81 2.46 13.07 -9.65
CA LEU A 81 1.98 12.62 -8.35
C LEU A 81 2.74 13.33 -7.23
N ASP A 82 4.05 13.50 -7.38
CA ASP A 82 4.87 14.25 -6.44
C ASP A 82 4.47 15.73 -6.35
N LEU A 83 4.17 16.35 -7.49
CA LEU A 83 3.66 17.73 -7.53
C LEU A 83 2.30 17.86 -6.84
N LEU A 84 1.35 16.95 -7.13
CA LEU A 84 0.04 16.96 -6.49
C LEU A 84 0.13 16.74 -4.98
N ASN A 85 0.99 15.80 -4.56
CA ASN A 85 1.30 15.56 -3.16
C ASN A 85 1.91 16.81 -2.49
N ALA A 86 2.83 17.50 -3.17
CA ALA A 86 3.43 18.73 -2.68
C ALA A 86 2.40 19.87 -2.56
N VAL A 87 1.50 20.02 -3.54
CA VAL A 87 0.42 21.03 -3.50
C VAL A 87 -0.55 20.77 -2.35
N ALA A 88 -0.98 19.53 -2.16
CA ALA A 88 -1.88 19.16 -1.06
C ALA A 88 -1.22 19.35 0.32
N ARG A 89 0.11 19.14 0.44
CA ARG A 89 0.85 19.44 1.68
C ARG A 89 0.98 20.94 1.94
N ASN A 90 1.22 21.74 0.90
CA ASN A 90 1.39 23.19 1.01
C ASN A 90 0.07 23.95 1.19
N ALA A 91 -1.05 23.36 0.75
CA ALA A 91 -2.40 23.90 0.88
C ALA A 91 -3.36 22.80 1.37
N PRO A 92 -3.38 22.51 2.68
CA PRO A 92 -4.09 21.35 3.25
C PRO A 92 -5.62 21.42 3.06
N ASP A 93 -6.19 22.60 2.83
CA ASP A 93 -7.61 22.76 2.51
C ASP A 93 -7.98 22.12 1.15
N ASN A 94 -7.02 21.98 0.22
CA ASN A 94 -7.24 21.25 -1.02
C ASN A 94 -7.57 19.77 -0.74
N ALA A 95 -7.04 19.17 0.32
CA ALA A 95 -7.37 17.79 0.68
C ALA A 95 -8.84 17.67 1.14
N VAL A 96 -9.36 18.69 1.83
CA VAL A 96 -10.78 18.78 2.19
C VAL A 96 -11.64 18.85 0.93
N ASP A 97 -11.26 19.71 -0.02
CA ASP A 97 -11.99 19.87 -1.29
C ASP A 97 -11.94 18.60 -2.14
N LEU A 98 -10.79 17.90 -2.19
CA LEU A 98 -10.64 16.63 -2.89
C LEU A 98 -11.54 15.54 -2.29
N ILE A 99 -11.62 15.42 -0.96
CA ILE A 99 -12.54 14.46 -0.32
C ILE A 99 -13.99 14.87 -0.52
N ALA A 100 -14.32 16.16 -0.35
CA ALA A 100 -15.68 16.65 -0.53
C ALA A 100 -16.19 16.43 -1.96
N GLY A 101 -15.33 16.58 -2.96
CA GLY A 101 -15.60 16.37 -4.39
C GLY A 101 -15.38 14.95 -4.91
N ALA A 102 -15.03 13.98 -4.06
CA ALA A 102 -14.68 12.64 -4.51
C ALA A 102 -15.86 11.93 -5.22
N ALA A 103 -15.54 11.28 -6.34
CA ALA A 103 -16.46 10.46 -7.11
C ALA A 103 -16.39 8.98 -6.74
N SER A 104 -15.25 8.52 -6.19
CA SER A 104 -15.04 7.14 -5.76
C SER A 104 -14.33 7.09 -4.40
N PHE A 105 -14.54 5.99 -3.65
CA PHE A 105 -13.87 5.83 -2.37
C PHE A 105 -12.35 5.69 -2.52
N HIS A 106 -11.86 5.20 -3.66
CA HIS A 106 -10.42 5.12 -3.93
C HIS A 106 -9.73 6.50 -3.85
N GLN A 107 -10.40 7.57 -4.30
CA GLN A 107 -9.86 8.93 -4.17
C GLN A 107 -9.76 9.36 -2.70
N ILE A 108 -10.72 8.96 -1.87
CA ILE A 108 -10.69 9.21 -0.42
C ILE A 108 -9.50 8.45 0.20
N ASP A 109 -9.32 7.19 -0.14
CA ASP A 109 -8.22 6.33 0.35
C ASP A 109 -6.83 6.88 -0.07
N GLN A 110 -6.70 7.41 -1.28
CA GLN A 110 -5.48 8.09 -1.74
C GLN A 110 -5.17 9.35 -0.94
N VAL A 111 -6.15 10.24 -0.76
CA VAL A 111 -5.98 11.46 0.05
C VAL A 111 -5.67 11.08 1.50
N TRP A 112 -6.31 10.03 2.02
CA TRP A 112 -6.04 9.52 3.36
C TRP A 112 -4.63 8.98 3.50
N THR A 113 -4.15 8.19 2.54
CA THR A 113 -2.77 7.69 2.49
C THR A 113 -1.77 8.85 2.53
N LEU A 114 -2.01 9.91 1.77
CA LEU A 114 -1.18 11.12 1.81
C LEU A 114 -1.24 11.82 3.18
N ALA A 115 -2.42 11.88 3.80
CA ALA A 115 -2.60 12.48 5.12
C ALA A 115 -1.87 11.68 6.22
N LYS A 116 -1.72 10.36 6.05
CA LYS A 116 -1.07 9.47 7.02
C LYS A 116 0.46 9.50 6.97
N ALA A 117 1.06 9.98 5.88
CA ALA A 117 2.51 10.05 5.71
C ALA A 117 3.16 11.03 6.70
N ASP A 118 4.49 10.93 6.91
CA ASP A 118 5.26 11.70 7.91
C ASP A 118 5.05 13.22 7.87
N GLN A 119 4.73 13.76 6.68
CA GLN A 119 4.49 15.20 6.46
C GLN A 119 3.00 15.56 6.32
N GLY A 120 2.09 14.64 6.63
CA GLY A 120 0.65 14.79 6.44
C GLY A 120 -0.10 15.50 7.58
N GLY A 121 0.58 15.91 8.65
CA GLY A 121 -0.06 16.49 9.85
C GLY A 121 -0.92 17.74 9.59
N ALA A 122 -0.54 18.57 8.62
CA ALA A 122 -1.34 19.73 8.21
C ALA A 122 -2.66 19.30 7.54
N ILE A 123 -2.62 18.23 6.73
CA ILE A 123 -3.80 17.65 6.09
C ILE A 123 -4.73 17.08 7.15
N ILE A 124 -4.21 16.29 8.10
CA ILE A 124 -5.00 15.75 9.22
C ILE A 124 -5.70 16.86 10.01
N SER A 125 -5.00 17.97 10.27
CA SER A 125 -5.57 19.12 10.98
C SER A 125 -6.71 19.79 10.21
N ALA A 126 -6.57 19.93 8.88
CA ALA A 126 -7.63 20.48 8.03
C ALA A 126 -8.83 19.54 7.93
N LEU A 127 -8.60 18.23 7.73
CA LEU A 127 -9.65 17.21 7.70
C LEU A 127 -10.41 17.13 9.02
N ARG A 128 -9.72 17.26 10.16
CA ARG A 128 -10.34 17.29 11.49
C ARG A 128 -11.25 18.51 11.65
N ARG A 129 -10.77 19.69 11.28
CA ARG A 129 -11.54 20.94 11.37
C ARG A 129 -12.79 20.91 10.49
N GLU A 130 -12.67 20.36 9.29
CA GLU A 130 -13.73 20.31 8.28
C GLU A 130 -14.45 18.95 8.23
N ALA A 131 -14.38 18.15 9.30
CA ALA A 131 -14.92 16.79 9.31
C ALA A 131 -16.41 16.73 8.93
N GLY A 132 -17.20 17.72 9.37
CA GLY A 132 -18.62 17.83 9.01
C GLY A 132 -18.86 18.07 7.52
N ARG A 133 -17.92 18.70 6.80
CA ARG A 133 -18.02 18.97 5.36
C ARG A 133 -17.71 17.72 4.53
N ILE A 134 -16.79 16.87 5.00
CA ILE A 134 -16.35 15.67 4.28
C ILE A 134 -17.18 14.43 4.62
N ALA A 135 -17.76 14.35 5.82
CA ALA A 135 -18.53 13.19 6.29
C ALA A 135 -19.67 12.76 5.34
N PRO A 136 -20.47 13.66 4.74
CA PRO A 136 -21.53 13.27 3.80
C PRO A 136 -20.99 12.55 2.56
N THR A 137 -19.86 13.02 2.00
CA THR A 137 -19.24 12.39 0.83
C THR A 137 -18.62 11.04 1.19
N ILE A 138 -17.92 10.96 2.33
CA ILE A 138 -17.38 9.68 2.83
C ILE A 138 -18.52 8.69 3.05
N GLY A 139 -19.59 9.08 3.75
CA GLY A 139 -20.73 8.20 4.03
C GLY A 139 -21.46 7.72 2.78
N ARG A 140 -21.63 8.59 1.78
CA ARG A 140 -22.20 8.22 0.47
C ARG A 140 -21.32 7.20 -0.24
N LEU A 141 -20.01 7.45 -0.31
CA LEU A 141 -19.07 6.60 -1.04
C LEU A 141 -18.75 5.30 -0.30
N ALA A 142 -18.76 5.30 1.02
CA ALA A 142 -18.61 4.10 1.84
C ALA A 142 -19.65 3.04 1.46
N LYS A 143 -20.89 3.48 1.22
CA LYS A 143 -22.02 2.62 0.85
C LYS A 143 -22.19 2.37 -0.64
N ALA A 144 -21.43 3.05 -1.49
CA ALA A 144 -21.61 2.99 -2.94
C ALA A 144 -21.33 1.56 -3.46
N ARG A 145 -22.19 1.06 -4.34
CA ARG A 145 -22.04 -0.27 -4.93
C ARG A 145 -20.71 -0.35 -5.71
N ARG A 146 -19.89 -1.36 -5.41
CA ARG A 146 -18.67 -1.68 -6.18
C ARG A 146 -18.93 -2.65 -7.33
N ARG A 147 -19.84 -3.59 -7.14
CA ARG A 147 -20.21 -4.60 -8.15
C ARG A 147 -21.10 -3.97 -9.23
N VAL A 148 -20.66 -4.06 -10.48
CA VAL A 148 -21.40 -3.63 -11.66
C VAL A 148 -21.55 -4.82 -12.59
N ALA A 149 -22.79 -5.20 -12.88
CA ALA A 149 -23.07 -6.17 -13.92
C ALA A 149 -22.94 -5.48 -15.28
N SER A 150 -22.21 -6.12 -16.19
CA SER A 150 -22.16 -5.74 -17.61
C SER A 150 -23.34 -6.37 -18.34
N ASP A 151 -23.86 -5.67 -19.35
CA ASP A 151 -24.90 -6.19 -20.26
C ASP A 151 -24.44 -7.47 -21.00
N SER A 152 -23.11 -7.68 -21.09
CA SER A 152 -22.50 -8.88 -21.66
C SER A 152 -22.42 -10.08 -20.70
N GLY A 153 -23.04 -10.00 -19.51
CA GLY A 153 -22.99 -11.04 -18.47
C GLY A 153 -21.71 -11.07 -17.63
N GLY A 154 -20.76 -10.15 -17.87
CA GLY A 154 -19.57 -9.97 -17.04
C GLY A 154 -19.87 -9.22 -15.74
N VAL A 155 -19.04 -9.41 -14.72
CA VAL A 155 -19.11 -8.65 -13.47
C VAL A 155 -17.81 -7.88 -13.30
N GLY A 156 -17.92 -6.57 -13.10
CA GLY A 156 -16.79 -5.70 -12.76
C GLY A 156 -16.89 -5.19 -11.34
N TYR A 157 -15.74 -4.94 -10.73
CA TYR A 157 -15.64 -4.33 -9.40
C TYR A 157 -14.95 -2.97 -9.47
N TYR A 158 -15.58 -1.95 -8.92
CA TYR A 158 -15.06 -0.58 -8.89
C TYR A 158 -14.75 -0.13 -7.45
N GLY A 159 -13.48 0.21 -7.24
CA GLY A 159 -12.99 0.71 -5.95
C GLY A 159 -12.78 -0.37 -4.88
N PRO A 160 -12.33 0.04 -3.68
CA PRO A 160 -12.01 -0.88 -2.60
C PRO A 160 -13.22 -1.66 -2.11
N THR A 161 -12.95 -2.81 -1.50
CA THR A 161 -13.87 -3.68 -0.76
C THR A 161 -14.53 -2.91 0.40
N TYR A 162 -15.65 -3.38 0.94
CA TYR A 162 -16.27 -2.67 2.07
C TYR A 162 -15.42 -2.81 3.34
N GLU A 163 -14.71 -3.92 3.51
CA GLU A 163 -13.75 -4.16 4.59
C GLU A 163 -12.65 -3.08 4.58
N ARG A 164 -12.01 -2.84 3.42
CA ARG A 164 -11.01 -1.78 3.28
C ARG A 164 -11.57 -0.39 3.53
N ARG A 165 -12.82 -0.13 3.10
CA ARG A 165 -13.51 1.15 3.38
C ARG A 165 -13.72 1.35 4.87
N LEU A 166 -14.16 0.30 5.58
CA LEU A 166 -14.41 0.33 7.01
C LEU A 166 -13.11 0.49 7.81
N ALA A 167 -12.04 -0.22 7.44
CA ALA A 167 -10.71 -0.04 8.02
C ALA A 167 -10.26 1.43 7.89
N THR A 168 -10.39 2.01 6.70
CA THR A 168 -10.08 3.42 6.43
C THR A 168 -10.90 4.37 7.30
N ILE A 169 -12.22 4.14 7.43
CA ILE A 169 -13.09 4.97 8.26
C ILE A 169 -12.70 4.89 9.74
N ILE A 170 -12.37 3.71 10.27
CA ILE A 170 -11.94 3.58 11.66
C ILE A 170 -10.62 4.30 11.91
N GLU A 171 -9.65 4.19 11.01
CA GLU A 171 -8.42 4.97 11.12
C GLU A 171 -8.71 6.48 11.10
N MET A 172 -9.64 6.93 10.25
CA MET A 172 -10.08 8.33 10.23
C MET A 172 -10.70 8.73 11.55
N VAL A 173 -11.54 7.89 12.15
CA VAL A 173 -12.13 8.15 13.47
C VAL A 173 -11.06 8.30 14.53
N GLN A 174 -10.09 7.38 14.57
CA GLN A 174 -8.99 7.40 15.54
C GLN A 174 -8.13 8.67 15.41
N ARG A 175 -7.82 9.10 14.18
CA ARG A 175 -6.92 10.23 13.95
C ARG A 175 -7.62 11.58 13.91
N LEU A 176 -8.86 11.65 13.43
CA LEU A 176 -9.61 12.90 13.33
C LEU A 176 -10.40 13.19 14.61
N GLU A 177 -10.74 12.18 15.40
CA GLU A 177 -11.56 12.33 16.63
C GLU A 177 -12.91 13.03 16.34
N ALA A 178 -13.48 12.75 15.17
CA ALA A 178 -14.68 13.42 14.67
C ALA A 178 -15.93 12.52 14.77
N PRO A 179 -16.93 12.86 15.61
CA PRO A 179 -18.15 12.05 15.77
C PRO A 179 -18.90 11.81 14.46
N ALA A 180 -18.96 12.82 13.58
CA ALA A 180 -19.62 12.72 12.27
C ALA A 180 -19.01 11.63 11.35
N ILE A 181 -17.75 11.25 11.56
CA ILE A 181 -17.10 10.15 10.83
C ILE A 181 -17.38 8.81 11.52
N ALA A 182 -17.42 8.79 12.85
CA ALA A 182 -17.74 7.59 13.63
C ALA A 182 -19.17 7.08 13.35
N GLU A 183 -20.11 8.02 13.17
CA GLU A 183 -21.51 7.71 12.79
C GLU A 183 -21.62 6.99 11.43
N LEU A 184 -20.57 6.98 10.60
CA LEU A 184 -20.56 6.30 9.31
C LEU A 184 -20.30 4.80 9.42
N ILE A 185 -19.74 4.32 10.55
CA ILE A 185 -19.31 2.91 10.69
C ILE A 185 -20.50 1.96 10.63
N ALA A 186 -21.53 2.20 11.44
CA ALA A 186 -22.72 1.34 11.49
C ALA A 186 -23.40 1.16 10.11
N PRO A 187 -23.76 2.24 9.37
CA PRO A 187 -24.39 2.08 8.06
C PRO A 187 -23.44 1.54 6.98
N ALA A 188 -22.12 1.71 7.12
CA ALA A 188 -21.15 1.06 6.24
C ALA A 188 -21.01 -0.45 6.52
N PHE A 189 -21.09 -0.85 7.80
CA PHE A 189 -21.08 -2.25 8.21
C PHE A 189 -22.35 -2.99 7.79
N GLU A 190 -23.52 -2.37 7.92
CA GLU A 190 -24.77 -2.94 7.35
C GLU A 190 -24.62 -3.22 5.85
N ARG A 191 -23.96 -2.31 5.12
CA ARG A 191 -23.70 -2.50 3.70
C ARG A 191 -22.73 -3.64 3.40
N LEU A 192 -21.71 -3.85 4.23
CA LEU A 192 -20.81 -5.01 4.13
C LEU A 192 -21.59 -6.32 4.29
N LEU A 193 -22.44 -6.41 5.32
CA LEU A 193 -23.27 -7.59 5.55
C LEU A 193 -24.21 -7.88 4.38
N GLU A 194 -24.70 -6.86 3.68
CA GLU A 194 -25.46 -7.04 2.44
C GLU A 194 -24.62 -7.61 1.29
N GLU A 195 -23.36 -7.20 1.14
CA GLU A 195 -22.48 -7.73 0.09
C GLU A 195 -22.12 -9.19 0.34
N TRP A 196 -21.85 -9.57 1.59
CA TRP A 196 -21.54 -10.95 1.98
C TRP A 196 -22.69 -11.94 1.76
N ARG A 197 -23.91 -11.47 1.48
CA ARG A 197 -25.01 -12.36 1.04
C ARG A 197 -24.83 -12.88 -0.37
N THR A 198 -24.03 -12.20 -1.19
CA THR A 198 -23.84 -12.51 -2.61
C THR A 198 -22.39 -12.74 -2.99
N GLU A 199 -21.45 -12.21 -2.20
CA GLU A 199 -20.02 -12.25 -2.44
C GLU A 199 -19.29 -12.82 -1.21
N ARG A 200 -18.06 -13.27 -1.41
CA ARG A 200 -17.20 -13.80 -0.34
C ARG A 200 -16.43 -12.69 0.37
N PRO A 201 -16.19 -12.80 1.69
CA PRO A 201 -15.30 -11.89 2.41
C PRO A 201 -13.91 -11.84 1.80
N GLN A 202 -13.29 -10.67 1.80
CA GLN A 202 -11.88 -10.53 1.40
C GLN A 202 -11.01 -10.62 2.65
N ILE A 203 -10.32 -11.75 2.81
CA ILE A 203 -9.66 -12.14 4.08
C ILE A 203 -8.69 -11.06 4.56
N ASN A 204 -7.75 -10.63 3.72
CA ASN A 204 -6.74 -9.63 4.09
C ASN A 204 -7.36 -8.29 4.51
N ASP A 205 -8.32 -7.77 3.73
CA ASP A 205 -8.98 -6.49 4.06
C ASP A 205 -9.83 -6.61 5.34
N ALA A 206 -10.46 -7.75 5.57
CA ALA A 206 -11.22 -8.02 6.79
C ALA A 206 -10.31 -8.11 8.02
N VAL A 207 -9.13 -8.73 7.89
CA VAL A 207 -8.11 -8.78 8.94
C VAL A 207 -7.57 -7.39 9.24
N GLU A 208 -7.25 -6.57 8.22
CA GLU A 208 -6.87 -5.17 8.42
C GLU A 208 -7.94 -4.41 9.20
N TRP A 209 -9.20 -4.67 8.89
CA TRP A 209 -10.32 -4.07 9.59
C TRP A 209 -10.43 -4.53 11.06
N ILE A 210 -10.25 -5.83 11.35
CA ILE A 210 -10.18 -6.35 12.72
C ILE A 210 -9.06 -5.67 13.51
N ARG A 211 -7.86 -5.53 12.92
CA ARG A 211 -6.74 -4.82 13.56
C ARG A 211 -7.05 -3.35 13.82
N ALA A 212 -7.74 -2.69 12.89
CA ALA A 212 -8.18 -1.31 13.07
C ALA A 212 -9.16 -1.19 14.24
N ILE A 213 -10.08 -2.15 14.40
CA ILE A 213 -10.99 -2.23 15.55
C ILE A 213 -10.21 -2.47 16.85
N ASP A 214 -9.29 -3.43 16.87
CA ASP A 214 -8.52 -3.81 18.06
C ASP A 214 -7.62 -2.67 18.56
N GLY A 215 -7.14 -1.82 17.64
CA GLY A 215 -6.41 -0.60 17.96
C GLY A 215 -7.30 0.60 18.35
N ALA A 216 -8.63 0.51 18.21
CA ALA A 216 -9.52 1.65 18.43
C ALA A 216 -9.80 1.88 19.93
N PRO A 217 -9.89 3.15 20.38
CA PRO A 217 -10.33 3.45 21.74
C PRO A 217 -11.76 2.91 22.01
N PRO A 218 -12.05 2.35 23.21
CA PRO A 218 -13.33 1.71 23.53
C PRO A 218 -14.59 2.57 23.38
N LEU A 219 -14.44 3.89 23.30
CA LEU A 219 -15.56 4.85 23.25
C LEU A 219 -16.09 5.08 21.82
N MET A 220 -15.51 4.42 20.80
CA MET A 220 -15.78 4.76 19.40
C MET A 220 -16.98 4.04 18.78
N MET A 221 -17.39 2.88 19.31
CA MET A 221 -18.53 2.13 18.76
C MET A 221 -19.34 1.44 19.85
N THR A 222 -20.66 1.45 19.72
CA THR A 222 -21.53 0.56 20.49
C THR A 222 -21.40 -0.85 19.91
N ASN A 223 -21.19 -1.87 20.74
CA ASN A 223 -21.07 -3.28 20.33
C ASN A 223 -19.82 -3.61 19.47
N VAL A 224 -18.66 -3.03 19.81
CA VAL A 224 -17.36 -3.35 19.18
C VAL A 224 -17.11 -4.86 19.13
N ASP A 225 -17.23 -5.54 20.28
CA ASP A 225 -16.92 -6.98 20.40
C ASP A 225 -17.83 -7.84 19.51
N GLY A 226 -19.12 -7.49 19.43
CA GLY A 226 -20.07 -8.21 18.58
C GLY A 226 -19.78 -8.01 17.08
N ILE A 227 -19.38 -6.80 16.68
CA ILE A 227 -18.98 -6.51 15.30
C ILE A 227 -17.69 -7.27 14.98
N ARG A 228 -16.65 -7.14 15.83
CA ARG A 228 -15.38 -7.87 15.67
C ARG A 228 -15.61 -9.38 15.54
N GLY A 229 -16.41 -9.96 16.44
CA GLY A 229 -16.72 -11.39 16.44
C GLY A 229 -17.41 -11.84 15.15
N ALA A 230 -18.42 -11.11 14.67
CA ALA A 230 -19.12 -11.44 13.44
C ALA A 230 -18.20 -11.44 12.20
N VAL A 231 -17.20 -10.56 12.18
CA VAL A 231 -16.23 -10.44 11.09
C VAL A 231 -15.22 -11.56 11.14
N LEU A 232 -14.67 -11.82 12.33
CA LEU A 232 -13.75 -12.92 12.55
C LEU A 232 -14.40 -14.26 12.20
N ASP A 233 -15.65 -14.49 12.63
CA ASP A 233 -16.42 -15.67 12.25
C ASP A 233 -16.57 -15.78 10.73
N ALA A 234 -16.96 -14.70 10.03
CA ALA A 234 -17.11 -14.73 8.58
C ALA A 234 -15.80 -15.04 7.84
N VAL A 235 -14.69 -14.46 8.29
CA VAL A 235 -13.36 -14.68 7.71
C VAL A 235 -12.87 -16.10 7.95
N LEU A 236 -13.07 -16.63 9.17
CA LEU A 236 -12.72 -18.01 9.50
C LEU A 236 -13.51 -19.02 8.66
N GLU A 237 -14.81 -18.77 8.46
CA GLU A 237 -15.65 -19.62 7.62
C GLU A 237 -15.23 -19.58 6.14
N GLU A 238 -14.82 -18.41 5.62
CA GLU A 238 -14.28 -18.28 4.27
C GLU A 238 -12.93 -19.00 4.13
N ALA A 239 -12.00 -18.79 5.07
CA ALA A 239 -10.67 -19.41 5.08
C ALA A 239 -10.76 -20.95 5.10
N ARG A 240 -11.77 -21.51 5.78
CA ARG A 240 -12.05 -22.95 5.78
C ARG A 240 -12.36 -23.50 4.39
N THR A 241 -12.84 -22.68 3.46
CA THR A 241 -13.09 -23.10 2.07
C THR A 241 -11.82 -23.13 1.21
N GLY A 242 -10.74 -22.51 1.67
CA GLY A 242 -9.46 -22.35 0.99
C GLY A 242 -8.95 -20.92 1.16
N CYS A 243 -7.68 -20.77 1.49
CA CYS A 243 -6.98 -19.49 1.55
C CYS A 243 -5.51 -19.68 1.14
N ARG A 244 -4.86 -18.58 0.73
CA ARG A 244 -3.43 -18.54 0.39
C ARG A 244 -2.55 -18.45 1.63
N ALA A 245 -1.25 -18.67 1.48
CA ALA A 245 -0.29 -18.54 2.59
C ALA A 245 -0.32 -17.14 3.22
N ASP A 246 -0.35 -16.09 2.40
CA ASP A 246 -0.38 -14.71 2.89
C ASP A 246 -1.66 -14.43 3.69
N GLU A 247 -2.82 -14.88 3.18
CA GLU A 247 -4.11 -14.75 3.88
C GLU A 247 -4.15 -15.48 5.22
N LEU A 248 -3.64 -16.72 5.26
CA LEU A 248 -3.58 -17.50 6.49
C LEU A 248 -2.64 -16.85 7.50
N ARG A 249 -1.47 -16.37 7.08
CA ARG A 249 -0.54 -15.63 7.95
C ARG A 249 -1.21 -14.39 8.54
N GLU A 250 -1.88 -13.59 7.71
CA GLU A 250 -2.56 -12.39 8.20
C GLU A 250 -3.65 -12.75 9.23
N LEU A 251 -4.45 -13.80 8.96
CA LEU A 251 -5.49 -14.31 9.84
C LEU A 251 -4.94 -14.78 11.20
N LEU A 252 -3.82 -15.51 11.22
CA LEU A 252 -3.17 -15.92 12.47
C LEU A 252 -2.72 -14.71 13.30
N GLY A 253 -2.45 -13.57 12.69
CA GLY A 253 -2.13 -12.33 13.39
C GLY A 253 -3.29 -11.70 14.18
N VAL A 254 -4.54 -12.19 14.01
CA VAL A 254 -5.73 -11.68 14.74
C VAL A 254 -6.46 -12.77 15.54
N VAL A 255 -6.06 -14.03 15.39
CA VAL A 255 -6.56 -15.18 16.14
C VAL A 255 -5.76 -15.34 17.43
N ASP A 256 -6.45 -15.62 18.54
CA ASP A 256 -5.80 -15.92 19.82
C ASP A 256 -5.39 -17.41 19.84
N THR A 257 -4.16 -17.68 19.41
CA THR A 257 -3.61 -19.04 19.29
C THR A 257 -3.25 -19.68 20.63
N GLU A 258 -3.03 -18.88 21.69
CA GLU A 258 -2.64 -19.37 23.01
C GLU A 258 -3.79 -20.07 23.75
N GLN A 259 -5.04 -19.69 23.45
CA GLN A 259 -6.21 -20.14 24.22
C GLN A 259 -6.93 -21.37 23.65
N ALA A 260 -6.30 -22.12 22.72
CA ALA A 260 -6.80 -23.38 22.15
C ALA A 260 -8.31 -23.35 21.82
N ARG A 261 -8.74 -22.28 21.15
CA ARG A 261 -10.15 -21.99 20.84
C ARG A 261 -10.59 -22.64 19.53
N ARG A 262 -11.90 -22.56 19.25
CA ARG A 262 -12.54 -22.86 17.95
C ARG A 262 -11.77 -22.28 16.77
N GLU A 263 -11.23 -21.06 16.93
CA GLU A 263 -10.50 -20.33 15.89
C GLU A 263 -9.23 -21.07 15.42
N VAL A 264 -8.46 -21.65 16.36
CA VAL A 264 -7.26 -22.45 16.05
C VAL A 264 -7.62 -23.73 15.30
N ALA A 265 -8.74 -24.37 15.67
CA ALA A 265 -9.23 -25.55 14.97
C ALA A 265 -9.57 -25.21 13.50
N VAL A 266 -10.27 -24.10 13.27
CA VAL A 266 -10.60 -23.64 11.91
C VAL A 266 -9.34 -23.23 11.14
N ALA A 267 -8.37 -22.59 11.79
CA ALA A 267 -7.09 -22.25 11.17
C ALA A 267 -6.29 -23.49 10.75
N ARG A 268 -6.30 -24.57 11.57
CA ARG A 268 -5.71 -25.87 11.21
C ARG A 268 -6.42 -26.51 10.02
N GLU A 269 -7.75 -26.47 9.99
CA GLU A 269 -8.53 -26.94 8.83
C GLU A 269 -8.20 -26.14 7.56
N SER A 270 -8.06 -24.83 7.70
CA SER A 270 -7.68 -23.92 6.62
C SER A 270 -6.27 -24.24 6.10
N PHE A 271 -5.30 -24.49 6.99
CA PHE A 271 -3.96 -24.94 6.62
C PHE A 271 -3.98 -26.30 5.89
N ALA A 272 -4.76 -27.26 6.37
CA ALA A 272 -4.90 -28.55 5.69
C ALA A 272 -5.47 -28.39 4.27
N ARG A 273 -6.38 -27.43 4.07
CA ARG A 273 -6.92 -27.09 2.75
C ARG A 273 -5.87 -26.40 1.87
N TYR A 274 -5.13 -25.44 2.43
CA TYR A 274 -4.02 -24.76 1.78
C TYR A 274 -2.98 -25.77 1.24
N GLN A 275 -2.57 -26.73 2.07
CA GLN A 275 -1.62 -27.78 1.70
C GLN A 275 -2.08 -28.59 0.48
N GLN A 276 -3.38 -28.85 0.37
CA GLN A 276 -3.96 -29.66 -0.71
C GLN A 276 -4.13 -28.86 -2.00
N ASP A 277 -4.63 -27.62 -1.90
CA ASP A 277 -5.16 -26.90 -3.05
C ASP A 277 -4.26 -25.76 -3.55
N HIS A 278 -3.44 -25.16 -2.67
CA HIS A 278 -2.77 -23.87 -2.96
C HIS A 278 -1.26 -23.91 -2.84
N PHE A 279 -0.67 -24.78 -2.01
CA PHE A 279 0.78 -24.81 -1.78
C PHE A 279 1.60 -24.93 -3.07
N LEU A 280 1.24 -25.84 -3.97
CA LEU A 280 1.96 -26.03 -5.23
C LEU A 280 1.84 -24.81 -6.16
N GLN A 281 0.71 -24.11 -6.11
CA GLN A 281 0.53 -22.89 -6.88
C GLN A 281 1.46 -21.78 -6.34
N ASP A 282 1.44 -21.52 -5.03
CA ASP A 282 2.29 -20.50 -4.41
C ASP A 282 3.78 -20.80 -4.65
N LEU A 283 4.19 -22.06 -4.54
CA LEU A 283 5.55 -22.50 -4.88
C LEU A 283 5.88 -22.21 -6.34
N SER A 284 4.96 -22.53 -7.26
CA SER A 284 5.14 -22.29 -8.70
C SER A 284 5.14 -20.81 -9.07
N GLU A 285 4.62 -19.92 -8.22
CA GLU A 285 4.57 -18.47 -8.42
C GLU A 285 5.82 -17.75 -7.88
N CYS A 286 6.70 -18.45 -7.15
CA CYS A 286 7.98 -17.89 -6.71
C CYS A 286 8.91 -17.58 -7.89
N ARG A 287 9.49 -16.38 -7.91
CA ARG A 287 10.34 -15.81 -8.97
C ARG A 287 11.62 -15.17 -8.45
N SER A 288 11.90 -15.31 -7.16
CA SER A 288 13.06 -14.70 -6.50
C SER A 288 13.41 -15.46 -5.23
N ARG A 289 14.67 -15.40 -4.81
CA ARG A 289 15.14 -16.04 -3.56
C ARG A 289 14.41 -15.49 -2.33
N GLU A 290 14.05 -14.22 -2.35
CA GLU A 290 13.26 -13.56 -1.30
C GLU A 290 11.85 -14.16 -1.18
N GLN A 291 11.21 -14.51 -2.29
CA GLN A 291 9.89 -15.15 -2.27
C GLN A 291 9.94 -16.58 -1.73
N PHE A 292 10.97 -17.35 -2.09
CA PHE A 292 11.19 -18.68 -1.49
C PHE A 292 11.43 -18.59 0.02
N SER A 293 12.28 -17.64 0.46
CA SER A 293 12.51 -17.38 1.89
C SER A 293 11.21 -16.99 2.61
N GLY A 294 10.43 -16.08 2.03
CA GLY A 294 9.15 -15.67 2.61
C GLY A 294 8.16 -16.83 2.75
N LEU A 295 8.10 -17.74 1.76
CA LEU A 295 7.24 -18.93 1.86
C LEU A 295 7.72 -19.89 2.96
N ILE A 296 9.03 -20.06 3.15
CA ILE A 296 9.57 -20.85 4.26
C ILE A 296 9.19 -20.20 5.60
N GLU A 297 9.37 -18.89 5.75
CA GLU A 297 8.99 -18.14 6.96
C GLU A 297 7.50 -18.31 7.29
N ASP A 298 6.62 -18.27 6.28
CA ASP A 298 5.19 -18.53 6.43
C ASP A 298 4.92 -19.96 6.92
N LEU A 299 5.58 -20.97 6.35
CA LEU A 299 5.43 -22.38 6.76
C LEU A 299 5.92 -22.61 8.20
N GLU A 300 7.04 -21.99 8.58
CA GLU A 300 7.55 -22.05 9.95
C GLU A 300 6.61 -21.37 10.95
N LEU A 301 6.03 -20.23 10.58
CA LEU A 301 4.98 -19.60 11.38
C LEU A 301 3.80 -20.54 11.57
N PHE A 302 3.35 -21.24 10.53
CA PHE A 302 2.25 -22.19 10.64
C PHE A 302 2.59 -23.37 11.55
N ARG A 303 3.79 -23.94 11.43
CA ARG A 303 4.30 -24.96 12.35
C ARG A 303 4.21 -24.49 13.79
N ASP A 304 4.72 -23.29 14.07
CA ASP A 304 4.86 -22.78 15.43
C ASP A 304 3.51 -22.36 16.05
N GLN A 305 2.60 -21.78 15.25
CA GLN A 305 1.30 -21.29 15.72
C GLN A 305 0.20 -22.36 15.73
N LEU A 306 0.27 -23.32 14.79
CA LEU A 306 -0.76 -24.32 14.60
C LEU A 306 -0.32 -25.72 15.03
N ASP A 307 0.95 -25.96 15.33
CA ASP A 307 1.50 -27.27 15.66
C ASP A 307 1.22 -28.30 14.54
N VAL A 308 1.54 -27.91 13.31
CA VAL A 308 1.37 -28.72 12.08
C VAL A 308 2.74 -29.13 11.52
N ASP A 309 2.79 -30.30 10.87
CA ASP A 309 4.01 -30.75 10.21
C ASP A 309 4.15 -30.12 8.82
N VAL A 310 5.16 -29.28 8.65
CA VAL A 310 5.50 -28.58 7.40
C VAL A 310 6.81 -29.06 6.79
N ARG A 311 7.50 -30.04 7.39
CA ARG A 311 8.87 -30.41 7.02
C ARG A 311 9.00 -30.77 5.54
N ALA A 312 8.12 -31.65 5.06
CA ALA A 312 8.11 -32.06 3.66
C ALA A 312 7.76 -30.92 2.69
N MET A 313 7.04 -29.90 3.16
CA MET A 313 6.75 -28.71 2.34
C MET A 313 8.00 -27.83 2.25
N ILE A 314 8.65 -27.55 3.38
CA ILE A 314 9.91 -26.79 3.43
C ILE A 314 10.97 -27.44 2.53
N GLU A 315 11.19 -28.75 2.64
CA GLU A 315 12.15 -29.49 1.80
C GLU A 315 11.87 -29.27 0.29
N ARG A 316 10.59 -29.20 -0.12
CA ARG A 316 10.21 -28.92 -1.53
C ARG A 316 10.42 -27.47 -1.93
N VAL A 317 10.25 -26.52 -1.01
CA VAL A 317 10.56 -25.10 -1.27
C VAL A 317 12.07 -24.92 -1.45
N GLU A 318 12.87 -25.58 -0.61
CA GLU A 318 14.34 -25.56 -0.70
C GLU A 318 14.85 -26.19 -2.00
N GLU A 319 14.29 -27.32 -2.42
CA GLU A 319 14.60 -27.97 -3.70
C GLU A 319 14.30 -27.04 -4.88
N ALA A 320 13.11 -26.44 -4.92
CA ALA A 320 12.73 -25.50 -5.97
C ALA A 320 13.61 -24.23 -5.99
N ASN A 321 14.02 -23.73 -4.82
CA ASN A 321 14.94 -22.60 -4.72
C ASN A 321 16.35 -22.96 -5.23
N ALA A 322 16.83 -24.17 -4.97
CA ALA A 322 18.09 -24.66 -5.50
C ALA A 322 18.05 -24.79 -7.03
N GLU A 323 16.98 -25.37 -7.58
CA GLU A 323 16.76 -25.44 -9.03
C GLU A 323 16.69 -24.05 -9.68
N PHE A 324 16.01 -23.10 -9.02
CA PHE A 324 15.94 -21.71 -9.48
C PHE A 324 17.34 -21.06 -9.51
N ALA A 325 18.14 -21.24 -8.46
CA ALA A 325 19.49 -20.69 -8.39
C ALA A 325 20.41 -21.27 -9.48
N GLU A 326 20.34 -22.59 -9.74
CA GLU A 326 21.10 -23.23 -10.82
C GLU A 326 20.71 -22.70 -12.21
N GLN A 327 19.41 -22.42 -12.42
CA GLN A 327 18.93 -21.82 -13.66
C GLN A 327 19.41 -20.37 -13.83
N GLU A 328 19.42 -19.58 -12.77
CA GLU A 328 19.96 -18.21 -12.79
C GLU A 328 21.46 -18.20 -13.11
N ASP A 329 22.23 -19.08 -12.48
CA ASP A 329 23.67 -19.20 -12.72
C ASP A 329 23.95 -19.62 -14.18
N THR A 330 23.20 -20.61 -14.69
CA THR A 330 23.28 -21.03 -16.10
C THR A 330 22.93 -19.91 -17.07
N TYR A 331 21.89 -19.12 -16.76
CA TYR A 331 21.50 -17.96 -17.55
C TYR A 331 22.58 -16.87 -17.52
N ALA A 332 23.18 -16.61 -16.35
CA ALA A 332 24.26 -15.65 -16.20
C ALA A 332 25.50 -16.05 -17.02
N ASP A 333 25.87 -17.33 -16.99
CA ASP A 333 26.98 -17.86 -17.79
C ASP A 333 26.69 -17.72 -19.30
N HIS A 334 25.49 -18.09 -19.73
CA HIS A 334 25.07 -17.95 -21.13
C HIS A 334 25.09 -16.49 -21.59
N MET A 335 24.58 -15.57 -20.77
CA MET A 335 24.60 -14.13 -21.08
C MET A 335 26.03 -13.57 -21.09
N HIS A 336 26.92 -14.10 -20.26
CA HIS A 336 28.32 -13.72 -20.25
C HIS A 336 29.04 -14.18 -21.52
N ASP A 337 28.80 -15.42 -21.96
CA ASP A 337 29.35 -15.97 -23.18
C ASP A 337 28.85 -15.20 -24.41
N GLU A 338 27.54 -14.94 -24.51
CA GLU A 338 26.98 -14.11 -25.59
C GLU A 338 27.59 -12.70 -25.60
N TRP A 339 27.76 -12.09 -24.42
CA TRP A 339 28.38 -10.76 -24.33
C TRP A 339 29.85 -10.80 -24.78
N GLN A 340 30.61 -11.83 -24.38
CA GLN A 340 31.99 -12.03 -24.84
C GLN A 340 32.08 -12.22 -26.36
N GLU A 341 31.17 -12.99 -26.96
CA GLU A 341 31.11 -13.19 -28.41
C GLU A 341 30.82 -11.89 -29.15
N ARG A 342 29.76 -11.16 -28.76
CA ARG A 342 29.44 -9.85 -29.36
C ARG A 342 30.61 -8.88 -29.26
N TYR A 343 31.28 -8.84 -28.10
CA TYR A 343 32.43 -7.97 -27.89
C TYR A 343 33.65 -8.36 -28.75
N ARG A 344 33.85 -9.66 -29.00
CA ARG A 344 34.90 -10.15 -29.93
C ARG A 344 34.58 -9.79 -31.38
N ASP A 345 33.33 -9.93 -31.80
CA ASP A 345 32.87 -9.59 -33.14
C ASP A 345 32.95 -8.08 -33.41
N GLU A 346 32.55 -7.25 -32.45
CA GLU A 346 32.74 -5.79 -32.50
C GLU A 346 34.22 -5.43 -32.66
N ARG A 347 35.12 -6.05 -31.88
CA ARG A 347 36.57 -5.82 -32.02
C ARG A 347 37.17 -6.34 -33.32
N ALA A 348 36.61 -7.39 -33.92
CA ALA A 348 37.02 -7.88 -35.23
C ALA A 348 36.55 -6.92 -36.33
N GLY A 349 35.33 -6.40 -36.21
CA GLY A 349 34.79 -5.33 -37.05
C GLY A 349 35.64 -4.06 -36.98
N ASP A 350 35.98 -3.60 -35.78
CA ASP A 350 36.82 -2.41 -35.57
C ASP A 350 38.23 -2.56 -36.15
N ARG A 351 38.83 -3.76 -36.05
CA ARG A 351 40.13 -4.04 -36.67
C ARG A 351 40.04 -4.07 -38.20
N SER A 352 38.99 -4.69 -38.75
CA SER A 352 38.72 -4.66 -40.19
C SER A 352 38.53 -3.24 -40.72
N ILE A 353 37.80 -2.40 -39.97
CA ILE A 353 37.62 -0.97 -40.28
C ILE A 353 38.97 -0.23 -40.20
N ALA A 354 39.74 -0.44 -39.14
CA ALA A 354 41.05 0.19 -38.96
C ALA A 354 42.04 -0.20 -40.08
N ASP A 355 42.04 -1.46 -40.53
CA ASP A 355 42.88 -1.94 -41.64
C ASP A 355 42.44 -1.34 -42.98
N MET A 356 41.13 -1.22 -43.24
CA MET A 356 40.62 -0.52 -44.42
C MET A 356 41.07 0.96 -44.44
N PHE A 357 40.98 1.67 -43.31
CA PHE A 357 41.46 3.07 -43.23
C PHE A 357 42.98 3.19 -43.21
N GLY A 358 43.72 2.19 -42.73
CA GLY A 358 45.18 2.13 -42.79
C GLY A 358 45.69 1.94 -44.21
N SER A 359 45.02 1.11 -45.01
CA SER A 359 45.35 0.88 -46.43
C SER A 359 45.20 2.15 -47.28
N LEU A 360 44.30 3.07 -46.90
CA LEU A 360 44.12 4.37 -47.56
C LEU A 360 45.23 5.39 -47.26
N ARG A 361 45.99 5.21 -46.16
CA ARG A 361 47.13 6.07 -45.81
C ARG A 361 48.48 5.56 -46.34
N GLY A 362 48.57 4.29 -46.73
CA GLY A 362 49.79 3.67 -47.26
C GLY A 362 50.11 3.98 -48.72
N ASN A 363 49.19 4.59 -49.48
CA ASN A 363 49.33 4.82 -50.93
C ASN A 363 49.79 6.24 -51.30
N ARG A 364 50.59 6.87 -50.42
CA ARG A 364 51.31 8.12 -50.70
C ARG A 364 52.82 7.86 -50.61
N SER A 365 53.39 7.25 -51.64
CA SER A 365 54.83 7.35 -51.96
C SER A 365 54.99 7.65 -53.43
#